data_AF-A0A9E6WH63-F1
#
_entry.id   AF-A0A9E6WH63-F1
#
_cell.length_a   1.000
_cell.length_b   1.000
_cell.length_c   1.000
_cell.angle_alpha   90.00
_cell.angle_beta   90.00
_cell.angle_gamma   90.00
#
_symmetry.space_group_name_H-M   'P 1'
#
loop_
_entity.id
_entity.type
_entity.pdbx_description
1 polymer ?
#
loop_
_entity_poly.entity_id
_entity_poly.type
_entity_poly.pdbx_seq_one_letter_code
_entity_poly.pdbx_strand_id
1 'polypeptide(L)' 'DTAWFAVTDGDWPALREAYRVWLDPSNFDAEGRQRERLSDLTRLVRVASDPAL' A
#
# COMPACT_ATOMS: atom_id res chain seq x y z
N ASP A 1 3.03 25.27 -1.36
CA ASP A 1 3.22 24.05 -0.55
C ASP A 1 2.57 22.90 -1.28
N THR A 2 3.38 22.10 -1.96
CA THR A 2 2.88 20.99 -2.79
C THR A 2 3.91 19.87 -2.74
N ALA A 3 3.48 18.73 -2.22
CA ALA A 3 4.25 17.48 -2.27
C ALA A 3 3.84 16.68 -3.50
N TRP A 4 4.82 16.15 -4.22
CA TRP A 4 4.62 15.25 -5.36
C TRP A 4 4.99 13.84 -4.95
N PHE A 5 4.14 12.88 -5.34
CA PHE A 5 4.33 11.46 -5.08
C PHE A 5 4.35 10.71 -6.40
N ALA A 6 5.18 9.67 -6.47
CA ALA A 6 5.27 8.81 -7.64
C ALA A 6 5.43 7.35 -7.18
N VAL A 7 5.09 6.44 -8.08
CA VAL A 7 5.37 5.01 -7.98
C VAL A 7 6.17 4.67 -9.24
N THR A 8 7.33 4.07 -9.06
CA THR A 8 8.16 3.60 -10.18
C THR A 8 7.82 2.17 -10.56
N ASP A 9 8.29 1.75 -11.72
CA ASP A 9 8.20 0.35 -12.16
C ASP A 9 8.90 -0.61 -11.17
N GLY A 10 9.90 -0.13 -10.42
CA GLY A 10 10.58 -0.91 -9.37
C GLY A 10 9.74 -1.08 -8.11
N ASP A 11 8.90 -0.10 -7.77
CA ASP A 11 8.01 -0.15 -6.60
C ASP A 11 6.78 -1.04 -6.87
N TRP A 12 6.35 -1.09 -8.14
CA TRP A 12 5.08 -1.71 -8.54
C TRP A 12 4.94 -3.20 -8.16
N PRO A 13 5.93 -4.10 -8.36
CA PRO A 13 5.77 -5.51 -8.04
C PRO A 13 5.36 -5.77 -6.58
N ALA A 14 5.95 -5.03 -5.64
CA ALA A 14 5.65 -5.18 -4.22
C ALA A 14 4.31 -4.52 -3.83
N LEU A 15 4.00 -3.34 -4.40
CA LEU A 15 2.68 -2.72 -4.22
C LEU A 15 1.56 -3.60 -4.77
N ARG A 16 1.73 -4.17 -5.96
CA ARG A 16 0.76 -5.07 -6.59
C ARG A 16 0.41 -6.24 -5.70
N GLU A 17 1.41 -6.82 -5.04
CA GLU A 17 1.19 -7.92 -4.10
C GLU A 17 0.42 -7.47 -2.85
N ALA A 18 0.76 -6.31 -2.29
CA ALA A 18 -0.01 -5.73 -1.18
C ALA A 18 -1.48 -5.45 -1.57
N TYR A 19 -1.73 -4.93 -2.79
CA TYR A 19 -3.08 -4.77 -3.32
C TYR A 19 -3.80 -6.10 -3.52
N ARG A 20 -3.11 -7.12 -4.05
CA ARG A 20 -3.69 -8.46 -4.24
C ARG A 20 -4.16 -9.06 -2.91
N VAL A 21 -3.34 -8.97 -1.86
CA VAL A 21 -3.69 -9.45 -0.51
C VAL A 21 -4.84 -8.64 0.06
N TRP A 22 -4.79 -7.31 -0.06
CA TRP A 22 -5.82 -6.45 0.52
C TRP A 22 -7.19 -6.62 -0.15
N LEU A 23 -7.22 -6.81 -1.47
CA LEU A 23 -8.45 -7.00 -2.26
C LEU A 23 -9.02 -8.43 -2.18
N ASP A 24 -8.29 -9.38 -1.58
CA ASP A 24 -8.81 -10.73 -1.41
C ASP A 24 -10.10 -10.69 -0.56
N PRO A 25 -11.19 -11.37 -0.97
CA PRO A 25 -12.44 -11.38 -0.21
C PRO A 25 -12.27 -11.85 1.24
N SER A 26 -11.27 -12.69 1.52
CA SER A 26 -10.95 -13.12 2.89
C SER A 26 -10.46 -11.99 3.79
N ASN A 27 -10.01 -10.88 3.22
CA ASN A 27 -9.61 -9.69 3.98
C ASN A 27 -10.81 -8.85 4.43
N PHE A 28 -12.06 -9.23 4.12
CA PHE A 28 -13.25 -8.50 4.54
C PHE A 28 -14.15 -9.37 5.43
N ASP A 29 -14.69 -8.78 6.49
CA ASP A 29 -15.71 -9.43 7.33
C ASP A 29 -17.11 -9.37 6.69
N ALA A 30 -18.10 -9.94 7.37
CA ALA A 30 -19.47 -10.03 6.87
C ALA A 30 -20.14 -8.65 6.67
N GLU A 31 -19.64 -7.62 7.34
CA GLU A 31 -20.09 -6.24 7.22
C GLU A 31 -19.23 -5.42 6.25
N GLY A 32 -18.29 -6.06 5.55
CA GLY A 32 -17.42 -5.44 4.57
C GLY A 32 -16.27 -4.62 5.17
N ARG A 33 -15.93 -4.83 6.44
CA ARG A 33 -14.78 -4.15 7.07
C ARG A 33 -13.50 -4.94 6.79
N GLN A 34 -12.45 -4.21 6.44
CA GLN A 34 -11.13 -4.80 6.25
C GLN A 34 -10.58 -5.42 7.55
N ARG A 35 -9.98 -6.60 7.46
CA ARG A 35 -9.28 -7.29 8.54
C ARG A 35 -7.85 -6.80 8.68
N GLU A 36 -7.16 -6.61 7.55
CA GLU A 36 -5.85 -5.97 7.43
C GLU A 36 -5.95 -4.68 6.61
N ARG A 37 -5.23 -3.64 7.04
CA ARG A 37 -5.24 -2.34 6.36
C ARG A 37 -4.22 -2.32 5.24
N LEU A 38 -4.58 -1.73 4.09
CA LEU A 38 -3.66 -1.54 2.97
C LEU A 38 -2.40 -0.73 3.37
N SER A 39 -2.52 0.20 4.32
CA SER A 39 -1.38 0.96 4.84
C SER A 39 -0.33 0.08 5.49
N ASP A 40 -0.75 -1.00 6.14
CA ASP A 40 0.12 -1.90 6.89
C ASP A 40 0.85 -2.83 5.90
N LEU A 41 0.11 -3.34 4.91
CA LEU A 41 0.63 -4.16 3.81
C LEU A 41 1.63 -3.39 2.90
N THR A 42 1.42 -2.09 2.70
CA THR A 42 2.30 -1.25 1.87
C THR A 42 3.45 -0.62 2.65
N ARG A 43 3.50 -0.77 3.99
CA ARG A 43 4.45 -0.05 4.85
C ARG A 43 5.91 -0.23 4.44
N LEU A 44 6.30 -1.46 4.09
CA LEU A 44 7.70 -1.79 3.72
C LEU A 44 8.06 -1.37 2.30
N VAL A 45 7.06 -1.08 1.45
CA VAL A 45 7.25 -0.65 0.06
C VAL A 45 7.31 0.87 -0.05
N ARG A 46 6.71 1.59 0.92
CA ARG A 46 6.81 3.04 1.01
C ARG A 46 8.23 3.44 1.38
N VAL A 47 9.10 3.57 0.39
CA VAL A 47 10.36 4.31 0.53
C VAL A 47 10.03 5.79 0.59
N ALA A 48 9.54 6.25 1.73
CA ALA A 48 9.54 7.67 2.07
C ALA A 48 10.72 7.90 3.01
N SER A 49 11.93 7.93 2.45
CA SER A 49 12.93 8.85 2.97
C SER A 49 12.64 10.16 2.26
N ASP A 50 12.20 11.14 3.03
CA ASP A 50 11.97 12.49 2.55
C ASP A 50 13.25 13.00 1.83
N PRO A 51 13.20 13.35 0.53
CA PRO A 51 14.36 13.96 -0.13
C PRO A 51 14.67 15.38 0.38
N ALA A 52 13.84 15.93 1.29
CA ALA A 52 14.00 17.24 1.91
C ALA A 52 14.35 17.21 3.42
N LEU A 53 14.71 16.05 4.00
CA LEU A 53 15.32 15.95 5.34
C LEU A 53 16.81 15.62 5.27
#